data_AF-A0A561Q0W6-F1
#
_entry.id   AF-A0A561Q0W6-F1
#
_cell.length_a   1.000
_cell.length_b   1.000
_cell.length_c   1.000
_cell.angle_alpha   90.00
_cell.angle_beta   90.00
_cell.angle_gamma   90.00
#
_symmetry.space_group_name_H-M   'P 1'
#
loop_
_entity.id
_entity.type
_entity.pdbx_description
1 polymer ?
#
loop_
_entity_poly.entity_id
_entity_poly.type
_entity_poly.pdbx_seq_one_letter_code
_entity_poly.pdbx_strand_id
1 'polypeptide(L)' 'MSINLLDISTPMHAAGFSHDEIMAVIGAFEQEKLLACVPGNRLLILKEIPV' A
#
# COMPACT_ATOMS: atom_id res chain seq x y z
N MET A 1 10.23 2.10 8.16
CA MET A 1 10.58 2.34 6.74
C MET A 1 9.31 2.70 5.99
N SER A 2 9.33 3.67 5.07
CA SER A 2 8.16 4.02 4.26
C SER A 2 8.42 3.81 2.77
N ILE A 3 7.42 3.35 2.04
CA ILE A 3 7.46 3.01 0.62
C ILE A 3 6.62 4.04 -0.14
N ASN A 4 7.01 4.44 -1.36
CA ASN A 4 6.13 5.28 -2.17
C ASN A 4 4.96 4.43 -2.68
N LEU A 5 3.75 4.95 -2.61
CA LEU A 5 2.56 4.29 -3.14
C LEU A 5 2.73 3.94 -4.62
N LEU A 6 3.43 4.77 -5.39
CA LEU A 6 3.72 4.53 -6.80
C LEU A 6 4.61 3.30 -7.04
N ASP A 7 5.48 2.95 -6.08
CA ASP A 7 6.33 1.76 -6.17
C ASP A 7 5.48 0.47 -6.10
N ILE A 8 4.24 0.57 -5.59
CA ILE A 8 3.27 -0.53 -5.51
C ILE A 8 2.20 -0.41 -6.60
N SER A 9 1.59 0.77 -6.76
CA SER A 9 0.46 0.93 -7.68
C SER A 9 0.88 0.78 -9.14
N THR A 10 2.09 1.21 -9.52
CA THR A 10 2.58 1.08 -10.90
C THR A 10 2.67 -0.38 -11.37
N PRO A 11 3.36 -1.30 -10.67
CA PRO A 11 3.38 -2.70 -11.08
C PRO A 11 2.01 -3.39 -10.94
N MET A 12 1.17 -3.00 -9.98
CA MET A 12 -0.19 -3.56 -9.86
C MET A 12 -1.10 -3.14 -11.02
N HIS A 13 -1.01 -1.88 -11.46
CA HIS A 13 -1.67 -1.43 -12.67
C HIS A 13 -1.18 -2.18 -13.91
N ALA A 14 0.13 -2.41 -14.04
CA ALA A 14 0.69 -3.19 -15.13
C ALA A 14 0.24 -4.67 -15.11
N ALA A 15 -0.08 -5.20 -13.93
CA ALA A 15 -0.67 -6.53 -13.75
C ALA A 15 -2.18 -6.58 -14.02
N GLY A 16 -2.81 -5.44 -14.33
CA GLY A 16 -4.23 -5.35 -14.72
C GLY A 16 -5.19 -4.94 -13.59
N PHE A 17 -4.69 -4.57 -12.41
CA PHE A 17 -5.53 -4.10 -11.31
C PHE A 17 -5.94 -2.64 -11.51
N SER A 18 -7.18 -2.33 -11.16
CA SER A 18 -7.71 -0.96 -11.13
C SER A 18 -7.21 -0.19 -9.90
N HIS A 19 -7.31 1.13 -9.96
CA HIS A 19 -6.90 1.98 -8.83
C HIS A 19 -7.74 1.69 -7.59
N ASP A 20 -9.04 1.50 -7.78
CA ASP A 20 -9.98 1.23 -6.69
C ASP A 20 -9.69 -0.11 -6.00
N GLU A 21 -9.35 -1.16 -6.76
CA GLU A 21 -8.94 -2.44 -6.19
C GLU A 21 -7.66 -2.31 -5.36
N ILE A 22 -6.67 -1.58 -5.86
CA ILE A 22 -5.40 -1.34 -5.15
C ILE A 22 -5.66 -0.57 -3.86
N MET A 23 -6.45 0.50 -3.93
CA MET A 23 -6.77 1.33 -2.76
C MET A 23 -7.65 0.61 -1.75
N ALA A 24 -8.54 -0.28 -2.18
CA ALA A 24 -9.34 -1.12 -1.29
C ALA A 24 -8.46 -2.04 -0.44
N VAL A 25 -7.45 -2.69 -1.04
CA VAL A 25 -6.51 -3.55 -0.31
C VAL A 25 -5.63 -2.73 0.65
N ILE A 26 -5.13 -1.58 0.21
CA ILE A 26 -4.35 -0.68 1.07
C ILE A 26 -5.18 -0.20 2.26
N GLY A 27 -6.44 0.15 2.03
CA GLY A 27 -7.38 0.54 3.09
C GLY A 27 -7.62 -0.58 4.10
N ALA A 28 -7.77 -1.82 3.64
CA ALA A 28 -7.89 -2.98 4.52
C ALA A 28 -6.62 -3.19 5.38
N PHE A 29 -5.44 -3.07 4.77
CA PHE A 29 -4.17 -3.17 5.50
C PHE A 29 -3.97 -2.04 6.52
N GLU A 30 -4.45 -0.85 6.22
CA GLU A 30 -4.47 0.27 7.16
C GLU A 30 -5.40 0.01 8.34
N GLN A 31 -6.61 -0.51 8.08
CA GLN A 31 -7.56 -0.91 9.12
C GLN A 31 -7.00 -2.00 10.05
N GLU A 32 -6.27 -2.97 9.49
CA GLU A 32 -5.61 -4.04 10.25
C GLU A 32 -4.31 -3.59 10.93
N LYS A 33 -3.92 -2.32 10.78
CA LYS A 33 -2.69 -1.72 11.32
C LYS A 33 -1.43 -2.47 10.86
N LEU A 34 -1.45 -2.96 9.62
CA LEU A 34 -0.28 -3.53 8.95
C LEU A 34 0.57 -2.41 8.33
N LEU A 35 -0.09 -1.38 7.80
CA LEU A 35 0.53 -0.16 7.31
C LEU A 35 -0.26 1.08 7.74
N ALA A 36 0.28 2.26 7.47
CA ALA A 36 -0.43 3.54 7.57
C ALA A 36 -0.15 4.38 6.31
N CYS A 37 -1.18 5.05 5.80
CA CYS A 37 -1.04 6.06 4.77
C CYS A 37 -0.50 7.35 5.41
N VAL A 38 0.66 7.82 4.95
CA VAL A 38 1.26 9.07 5.44
C VAL A 38 1.39 10.09 4.31
N PRO A 39 1.46 11.39 4.62
CA PRO A 39 1.54 12.45 3.60
C PRO A 39 2.64 12.21 2.57
N GLY A 40 2.38 12.66 1.33
CA GLY A 40 3.32 12.54 0.21
C GLY A 40 3.26 11.21 -0.53
N ASN A 41 2.09 10.56 -0.57
CA ASN A 41 1.87 9.27 -1.23
C ASN A 41 2.81 8.19 -0.72
N ARG A 42 2.93 8.05 0.61
CA ARG A 42 3.81 7.05 1.23
C ARG A 42 3.01 6.13 2.13
N LEU A 43 3.44 4.88 2.19
CA LEU A 43 2.92 3.87 3.10
C LEU A 43 4.00 3.57 4.15
N LEU A 44 3.67 3.72 5.43
CA LEU A 44 4.53 3.33 6.54
C LEU A 44 4.16 1.91 6.97
N ILE A 45 5.08 0.96 6.87
CA ILE A 45 4.86 -0.40 7.35
C ILE A 45 4.95 -0.40 8.88
N LEU A 46 3.88 -0.84 9.55
CA LEU A 46 3.72 -0.77 11.01
C LEU A 46 4.11 -2.06 11.73
N LYS A 47 4.06 -3.20 11.04
CA LYS A 47 4.52 -4.49 11.54
C LYS A 47 5.60 -5.03 10.63
N GLU A 48 6.61 -5.67 11.20
CA GLU A 48 7.53 -6.47 10.39
C GLU A 48 6.71 -7.54 9.66
N ILE A 49 6.76 -7.48 8.33
CA ILE A 49 6.23 -8.56 7.50
C ILE A 49 7.16 -9.74 7.77
N PRO A 50 6.66 -10.89 8.23
CA PRO A 50 7.49 -12.07 8.41
C PRO A 50 8.12 -12.41 7.05
N VAL A 51 9.46 -12.50 7.03
CA VAL A 51 10.25 -12.99 5.89
C VAL A 51 10.14 -14.50 5.76
#